data_AF-A0A956I2E5-F1
#
_entry.id   AF-A0A956I2E5-F1
#
_cell.length_a   1.000
_cell.length_b   1.000
_cell.length_c   1.000
_cell.angle_alpha   90.00
_cell.angle_beta   90.00
_cell.angle_gamma   90.00
#
_symmetry.space_group_name_H-M   'P 1'
#
loop_
_entity.id
_entity.type
_entity.pdbx_description
1 polymer ?
#
loop_
_entity_poly.entity_id
_entity_poly.type
_entity_poly.pdbx_seq_one_letter_code
_entity_poly.pdbx_strand_id
1 'polypeptide(L)'
;MACALLALALFPVGAEGVVNTRVFINGTPVPVSFNDGDSFRVFGGEYSGSQCRLAGFNTLESFGPAHQWGDWHPYELYINAKMATINGRRGTWHCFTDGSRDTYGRVLMDCPDLATDQIRRGFAHAYQVDDTPSRPTYLRAQQDAIRHRRGMWAHGVPDYVMTSVHSADEDPSREWHYNRLVSTRDAHTESMRHHQSYSECSWVCNDEVRVDMTAIQGAARRLREDPRIAPHLAEFFNLHLLEFVSRYRRVQELPEYLTGPARELVQQRLEREMQENRLGPTHVEQGACMIHVPFERRYGRNRAACLNGHGDWHRPGDAGGH
;
A
#
# COMPACT_ATOMS: atom_id res chain seq x y z
N MET A 1 24.65 -47.62 46.61
CA MET A 1 24.54 -46.26 46.05
C MET A 1 24.84 -46.34 44.57
N ALA A 2 23.80 -46.40 43.73
CA ALA A 2 23.94 -46.43 42.28
C ALA A 2 23.54 -45.05 41.73
N CYS A 3 24.48 -44.38 41.08
CA CYS A 3 24.27 -43.07 40.47
C CYS A 3 23.69 -43.28 39.06
N ALA A 4 22.42 -42.93 38.87
CA ALA A 4 21.78 -42.93 37.56
C ALA A 4 22.14 -41.63 36.83
N LEU A 5 22.95 -41.74 35.77
CA LEU A 5 23.22 -40.66 34.82
C LEU A 5 22.01 -40.52 33.89
N LEU A 6 21.29 -39.40 34.04
CA LEU A 6 20.22 -38.98 33.13
C LEU A 6 20.87 -38.46 31.83
N ALA A 7 20.80 -39.25 30.76
CA ALA A 7 21.15 -38.77 29.42
C ALA A 7 20.01 -37.90 28.89
N LEU A 8 20.19 -36.58 28.93
CA LEU A 8 19.35 -35.63 28.21
C LEU A 8 19.57 -35.83 26.70
N ALA A 9 18.58 -36.43 26.03
CA ALA A 9 18.52 -36.47 24.58
C ALA A 9 18.37 -35.04 24.05
N LEU A 10 19.48 -34.50 23.51
CA LEU A 10 19.46 -33.30 22.70
C LEU A 10 18.73 -33.63 21.39
N PHE A 11 17.46 -33.22 21.30
CA PHE A 11 16.76 -33.21 20.03
C PHE A 11 17.44 -32.19 19.11
N PRO A 12 17.85 -32.56 17.89
CA PRO A 12 18.25 -31.58 16.90
C PRO A 12 17.05 -30.69 16.62
N VAL A 13 17.21 -29.38 16.80
CA VAL A 13 16.26 -28.37 16.35
C VAL A 13 16.20 -28.49 14.83
N GLY A 14 15.18 -29.19 14.34
CA GLY A 14 14.95 -29.44 12.93
C GLY A 14 14.71 -28.15 12.16
N ALA A 15 15.00 -28.20 10.86
CA ALA A 15 14.68 -27.18 9.87
C ALA A 15 13.32 -26.52 10.15
N GLU A 16 13.26 -25.19 10.13
CA GLU A 16 12.01 -24.44 10.16
C GLU A 16 11.08 -24.98 9.06
N GLY A 17 10.06 -25.75 9.46
CA GLY A 17 9.12 -26.34 8.52
C GLY A 17 8.39 -25.24 7.76
N VAL A 18 8.32 -25.36 6.43
CA VAL A 18 7.48 -24.48 5.60
C VAL A 18 6.03 -24.63 6.08
N VAL A 19 5.49 -23.59 6.71
CA VAL A 19 4.09 -23.57 7.16
C VAL A 19 3.20 -23.42 5.94
N ASN A 20 2.65 -24.53 5.48
CA ASN A 20 1.73 -24.55 4.36
C ASN A 20 0.32 -24.11 4.80
N THR A 21 -0.24 -23.19 4.04
CA THR A 21 -1.61 -22.70 4.17
C THR A 21 -2.46 -23.31 3.06
N ARG A 22 -3.71 -23.65 3.38
CA ARG A 22 -4.68 -24.11 2.38
C ARG A 22 -5.29 -22.91 1.65
N VAL A 23 -5.07 -22.84 0.34
CA VAL A 23 -5.70 -21.85 -0.55
C VAL A 23 -6.40 -22.57 -1.68
N PHE A 24 -7.64 -22.18 -1.98
CA PHE A 24 -8.36 -22.68 -3.15
C PHE A 24 -7.97 -21.84 -4.36
N ILE A 25 -7.24 -22.40 -5.32
CA ILE A 25 -6.89 -21.74 -6.58
C ILE A 25 -7.80 -22.30 -7.67
N ASN A 26 -8.62 -21.44 -8.29
CA ASN A 26 -9.62 -21.85 -9.29
C ASN A 26 -10.50 -23.03 -8.79
N GLY A 27 -10.88 -22.99 -7.51
CA GLY A 27 -11.69 -24.02 -6.84
C GLY A 27 -10.93 -25.27 -6.37
N THR A 28 -9.64 -25.41 -6.69
CA THR A 28 -8.82 -26.56 -6.27
C THR A 28 -8.04 -26.22 -4.99
N PRO A 29 -8.12 -27.01 -3.91
CA PRO A 29 -7.33 -26.77 -2.71
C PRO A 29 -5.85 -27.07 -2.96
N VAL A 30 -4.99 -26.09 -2.71
CA VAL A 30 -3.56 -26.13 -2.97
C VAL A 30 -2.77 -25.65 -1.74
N PRO A 31 -1.70 -26.35 -1.34
CA PRO A 31 -0.80 -25.86 -0.29
C PRO A 31 0.05 -24.70 -0.83
N VAL A 32 0.11 -23.61 -0.08
CA VAL A 32 0.95 -22.44 -0.37
C VAL A 32 1.76 -22.00 0.85
N SER A 33 2.90 -21.34 0.63
CA SER A 33 3.65 -20.67 1.70
C SER A 33 3.68 -19.17 1.47
N PHE A 34 3.19 -18.41 2.44
CA PHE A 34 3.27 -16.95 2.43
C PHE A 34 4.69 -16.47 2.74
N ASN A 35 5.25 -15.67 1.83
CA ASN A 35 6.57 -15.05 1.99
C ASN A 35 6.43 -13.72 2.75
N ASP A 36 5.38 -12.97 2.43
CA ASP A 36 4.92 -11.75 3.07
C ASP A 36 3.37 -11.76 3.11
N GLY A 37 2.72 -10.60 3.28
CA GLY A 37 1.26 -10.54 3.38
C GLY A 37 0.52 -10.40 2.05
N ASP A 38 1.21 -10.16 0.94
CA ASP A 38 0.65 -9.95 -0.40
C ASP A 38 1.28 -10.84 -1.49
N SER A 39 2.07 -11.84 -1.09
CA SER A 39 2.74 -12.80 -1.96
C SER A 39 2.88 -14.19 -1.31
N PHE A 40 2.68 -15.25 -2.09
CA PHE A 40 2.95 -16.63 -1.67
C PHE A 40 3.61 -17.46 -2.77
N ARG A 41 4.23 -18.58 -2.37
CA ARG A 41 4.70 -19.63 -3.29
C ARG A 41 3.74 -20.83 -3.26
N VAL A 42 3.46 -21.38 -4.43
CA VAL A 42 2.56 -22.53 -4.63
C VAL A 42 3.34 -23.84 -4.58
N PHE A 43 2.82 -24.85 -3.87
CA PHE A 43 3.47 -26.17 -3.70
C PHE A 43 2.68 -27.35 -4.27
N GLY A 44 1.57 -27.10 -4.97
CA GLY A 44 0.78 -28.16 -5.60
C GLY A 44 -0.07 -27.65 -6.76
N GLY A 45 -0.70 -28.58 -7.48
CA GLY A 45 -1.55 -28.27 -8.62
C GLY A 45 -0.79 -27.70 -9.83
N GLU A 46 -1.54 -27.11 -10.75
CA GLU A 46 -1.06 -26.56 -12.03
C GLU A 46 0.07 -25.54 -11.88
N TYR A 47 0.02 -24.70 -10.84
CA TYR A 47 0.97 -23.61 -10.64
C TYR A 47 2.12 -23.96 -9.68
N SER A 48 2.35 -25.24 -9.38
CA SER A 48 3.39 -25.69 -8.44
C SER A 48 4.77 -25.09 -8.76
N GLY A 49 5.46 -24.62 -7.72
CA GLY A 49 6.75 -23.94 -7.80
C GLY A 49 6.67 -22.44 -8.12
N SER A 50 5.52 -21.94 -8.57
CA SER A 50 5.37 -20.53 -8.93
C SER A 50 5.33 -19.61 -7.71
N GLN A 51 5.94 -18.44 -7.84
CA GLN A 51 5.68 -17.31 -6.95
C GLN A 51 4.49 -16.52 -7.48
N CYS A 52 3.61 -16.07 -6.58
CA CYS A 52 2.42 -15.32 -6.90
C CYS A 52 2.46 -13.92 -6.30
N ARG A 53 1.89 -12.95 -7.02
CA ARG A 53 1.57 -11.61 -6.52
C ARG A 53 0.06 -11.51 -6.36
N LEU A 54 -0.38 -11.08 -5.18
CA LEU A 54 -1.80 -10.89 -4.90
C LEU A 54 -2.26 -9.53 -5.44
N ALA A 55 -3.35 -9.55 -6.20
CA ALA A 55 -3.86 -8.38 -6.90
C ALA A 55 -4.81 -7.55 -6.03
N GLY A 56 -4.81 -6.24 -6.26
CA GLY A 56 -5.81 -5.31 -5.71
C GLY A 56 -5.57 -4.81 -4.29
N PHE A 57 -4.51 -5.27 -3.62
CA PHE A 57 -4.07 -4.75 -2.33
C PHE A 57 -2.55 -4.86 -2.20
N ASN A 58 -1.96 -4.04 -1.34
CA ASN A 58 -0.56 -4.14 -0.93
C ASN A 58 -0.48 -4.19 0.59
N THR A 59 0.48 -4.97 1.09
CA THR A 59 0.90 -4.87 2.48
C THR A 59 2.12 -3.97 2.59
N LEU A 60 2.39 -3.45 3.79
CA LEU A 60 3.65 -2.76 4.03
C LEU A 60 4.83 -3.69 3.80
N GLU A 61 5.96 -3.10 3.43
CA GLU A 61 7.18 -3.86 3.17
C GLU A 61 7.64 -4.61 4.40
N SER A 62 7.97 -5.89 4.21
CA SER A 62 8.25 -6.81 5.32
C SER A 62 9.75 -7.16 5.45
N PHE A 63 10.64 -6.43 4.78
CA PHE A 63 12.09 -6.62 4.90
C PHE A 63 12.72 -5.91 6.11
N GLY A 64 11.99 -5.00 6.75
CA GLY A 64 12.41 -4.29 7.96
C GLY A 64 11.47 -3.12 8.31
N PRO A 65 11.83 -2.27 9.30
CA PRO A 65 11.14 -1.04 9.66
C PRO A 65 11.25 0.04 8.58
N ALA A 66 10.64 -0.22 7.42
CA ALA A 66 10.87 0.54 6.20
C ALA A 66 9.93 1.73 6.00
N HIS A 67 8.88 1.85 6.82
CA HIS A 67 7.79 2.80 6.63
C HIS A 67 7.64 3.70 7.86
N GLN A 68 7.23 4.96 7.65
CA GLN A 68 6.93 5.90 8.73
C GLN A 68 5.90 6.95 8.30
N TRP A 69 4.95 7.28 9.18
CA TRP A 69 4.08 8.46 9.10
C TRP A 69 3.44 8.73 10.45
N GLY A 70 2.95 9.95 10.65
CA GLY A 70 2.35 10.37 11.91
C GLY A 70 3.28 10.07 13.09
N ASP A 71 2.71 9.52 14.16
CA ASP A 71 3.44 9.17 15.37
C ASP A 71 3.85 7.69 15.45
N TRP A 72 3.82 6.95 14.33
CA TRP A 72 4.30 5.58 14.31
C TRP A 72 5.80 5.49 14.57
N HIS A 73 6.20 4.55 15.43
CA HIS A 73 7.56 4.04 15.36
C HIS A 73 7.68 3.09 14.15
N PRO A 74 8.71 3.18 13.30
CA PRO A 74 8.82 2.35 12.09
C PRO A 74 8.74 0.83 12.34
N TYR A 75 9.23 0.38 13.49
CA TYR A 75 9.13 -1.02 13.90
C TYR A 75 7.69 -1.51 14.13
N GLU A 76 6.79 -0.62 14.57
CA GLU A 76 5.38 -0.99 14.76
C GLU A 76 4.66 -1.17 13.42
N LEU A 77 4.99 -0.36 12.41
CA LEU A 77 4.52 -0.56 11.04
C LEU A 77 5.08 -1.86 10.45
N TYR A 78 6.33 -2.21 10.76
CA TYR A 78 6.88 -3.52 10.42
C TYR A 78 6.14 -4.68 11.12
N ILE A 79 5.71 -4.52 12.37
CA ILE A 79 4.85 -5.50 13.03
C ILE A 79 3.53 -5.66 12.25
N ASN A 80 2.89 -4.58 11.80
CA ASN A 80 1.69 -4.67 10.96
C ASN A 80 1.95 -5.46 9.67
N ALA A 81 3.10 -5.25 9.01
CA ALA A 81 3.51 -6.04 7.84
C ALA A 81 3.62 -7.54 8.16
N LYS A 82 4.19 -7.90 9.32
CA LYS A 82 4.28 -9.30 9.77
C LYS A 82 2.95 -9.89 10.19
N MET A 83 2.07 -9.09 10.78
CA MET A 83 0.70 -9.50 11.08
C MET A 83 -0.07 -9.84 9.80
N ALA A 84 0.19 -9.14 8.69
CA ALA A 84 -0.37 -9.49 7.39
C ALA A 84 0.07 -10.90 6.94
N THR A 85 1.37 -11.24 7.05
CA THR A 85 1.86 -12.59 6.75
C THR A 85 1.21 -13.65 7.65
N ILE A 86 1.10 -13.39 8.95
CA ILE A 86 0.48 -14.32 9.91
C ILE A 86 -1.00 -14.52 9.58
N ASN A 87 -1.72 -13.45 9.23
CA ASN A 87 -3.11 -13.53 8.83
C ASN A 87 -3.28 -14.41 7.59
N GLY A 88 -2.47 -14.16 6.55
CA GLY A 88 -2.39 -15.02 5.36
C GLY A 88 -2.19 -16.49 5.73
N ARG A 89 -1.26 -16.79 6.65
CA ARG A 89 -0.93 -18.17 7.07
C ARG A 89 -2.01 -18.90 7.86
N ARG A 90 -2.87 -18.18 8.59
CA ARG A 90 -3.87 -18.76 9.50
C ARG A 90 -5.24 -18.97 8.86
N GLY A 91 -5.46 -18.38 7.69
CA GLY A 91 -6.76 -18.44 7.02
C GLY A 91 -6.93 -19.63 6.06
N THR A 92 -8.08 -19.62 5.41
CA THR A 92 -8.37 -20.41 4.22
C THR A 92 -8.96 -19.44 3.21
N TRP A 93 -8.34 -19.34 2.04
CA TRP A 93 -8.60 -18.26 1.09
C TRP A 93 -9.00 -18.81 -0.28
N HIS A 94 -9.76 -18.03 -1.03
CA HIS A 94 -10.22 -18.38 -2.38
C HIS A 94 -9.62 -17.41 -3.39
N CYS A 95 -8.81 -17.95 -4.27
CA CYS A 95 -8.04 -17.22 -5.25
C CYS A 95 -8.39 -17.68 -6.67
N PHE A 96 -8.29 -16.73 -7.60
CA PHE A 96 -8.58 -16.92 -9.01
C PHE A 96 -7.41 -16.41 -9.84
N THR A 97 -7.10 -17.11 -10.93
CA THR A 97 -6.09 -16.68 -11.89
C THR A 97 -6.40 -17.23 -13.29
N ASP A 98 -6.02 -16.48 -14.30
CA ASP A 98 -5.97 -16.91 -15.71
C ASP A 98 -4.56 -17.36 -16.14
N GLY A 99 -3.61 -17.39 -15.20
CA GLY A 99 -2.21 -17.74 -15.46
C GLY A 99 -1.34 -16.57 -15.94
N SER A 100 -1.89 -15.36 -16.04
CA SER A 100 -1.13 -14.15 -16.37
C SER A 100 -0.01 -13.89 -15.35
N ARG A 101 1.04 -13.23 -15.81
CA ARG A 101 2.25 -12.95 -15.01
C ARG A 101 2.57 -11.46 -15.02
N ASP A 102 3.16 -10.99 -13.94
CA ASP A 102 3.74 -9.65 -13.89
C ASP A 102 5.10 -9.58 -14.59
N THR A 103 5.69 -8.38 -14.62
CA THR A 103 7.00 -8.11 -15.22
C THR A 103 8.15 -8.89 -14.55
N TYR A 104 7.96 -9.37 -13.32
CA TYR A 104 8.91 -10.19 -12.57
C TYR A 104 8.64 -11.70 -12.73
N GLY A 105 7.69 -12.09 -13.58
CA GLY A 105 7.33 -13.47 -13.84
C GLY A 105 6.49 -14.12 -12.73
N ARG A 106 5.97 -13.36 -11.75
CA ARG A 106 5.07 -13.88 -10.72
C ARG A 106 3.68 -14.05 -11.29
N VAL A 107 2.99 -15.14 -10.96
CA VAL A 107 1.60 -15.36 -11.38
C VAL A 107 0.70 -14.36 -10.65
N LEU A 108 -0.18 -13.69 -11.38
CA LEU A 108 -1.16 -12.77 -10.81
C LEU A 108 -2.33 -13.56 -10.23
N MET A 109 -2.62 -13.33 -8.96
CA MET A 109 -3.66 -14.03 -8.22
C MET A 109 -4.63 -13.03 -7.60
N ASP A 110 -5.92 -13.17 -7.91
CA ASP A 110 -6.99 -12.40 -7.28
C ASP A 110 -7.60 -13.21 -6.14
N CYS A 111 -7.36 -12.81 -4.90
CA CYS A 111 -7.86 -13.47 -3.69
C CYS A 111 -8.80 -12.52 -2.92
N PRO A 112 -10.06 -12.33 -3.34
CA PRO A 112 -10.90 -11.24 -2.85
C PRO A 112 -11.28 -11.34 -1.37
N ASP A 113 -11.40 -12.55 -0.83
CA ASP A 113 -11.69 -12.77 0.59
C ASP A 113 -10.49 -12.42 1.48
N LEU A 114 -9.29 -12.85 1.10
CA LEU A 114 -8.03 -12.47 1.75
C LEU A 114 -7.80 -10.96 1.66
N ALA A 115 -7.92 -10.37 0.47
CA ALA A 115 -7.72 -8.93 0.27
C ALA A 115 -8.65 -8.11 1.17
N THR A 116 -9.94 -8.47 1.20
CA THR A 116 -10.93 -7.79 2.03
C THR A 116 -10.61 -7.91 3.53
N ASP A 117 -10.19 -9.09 3.99
CA ASP A 117 -9.84 -9.32 5.39
C ASP A 117 -8.56 -8.58 5.80
N GLN A 118 -7.49 -8.65 5.00
CA GLN A 118 -6.24 -7.92 5.23
C GLN A 118 -6.49 -6.41 5.33
N ILE A 119 -7.24 -5.85 4.37
CA ILE A 119 -7.56 -4.42 4.33
C ILE A 119 -8.42 -4.04 5.54
N ARG A 120 -9.49 -4.79 5.83
CA ARG A 120 -10.41 -4.48 6.93
C ARG A 120 -9.73 -4.52 8.30
N ARG A 121 -8.71 -5.36 8.47
CA ARG A 121 -7.88 -5.42 9.69
C ARG A 121 -6.84 -4.30 9.78
N GLY A 122 -6.61 -3.56 8.69
CA GLY A 122 -5.56 -2.56 8.60
C GLY A 122 -4.16 -3.15 8.44
N PHE A 123 -4.04 -4.39 7.95
CA PHE A 123 -2.76 -5.02 7.63
C PHE A 123 -2.32 -4.76 6.19
N ALA A 124 -3.25 -4.30 5.36
CA ALA A 124 -3.04 -3.91 3.98
C ALA A 124 -3.82 -2.64 3.65
N HIS A 125 -3.50 -2.05 2.51
CA HIS A 125 -4.30 -1.03 1.86
C HIS A 125 -4.75 -1.53 0.48
N ALA A 126 -5.89 -1.04 0.01
CA ALA A 126 -6.32 -1.25 -1.36
C ALA A 126 -5.27 -0.68 -2.33
N TYR A 127 -5.15 -1.29 -3.50
CA TYR A 127 -4.15 -0.92 -4.49
C TYR A 127 -4.69 -1.09 -5.90
N GLN A 128 -4.40 -0.11 -6.75
CA GLN A 128 -4.44 -0.19 -8.20
C GLN A 128 -3.14 0.35 -8.76
N VAL A 129 -2.65 -0.29 -9.81
CA VAL A 129 -1.36 0.06 -10.43
C VAL A 129 -1.42 1.35 -11.25
N ASP A 130 -2.60 1.72 -11.71
CA ASP A 130 -2.86 2.87 -12.57
C ASP A 130 -3.69 3.94 -11.86
N ASP A 131 -4.18 4.91 -12.63
CA ASP A 131 -4.97 6.03 -12.14
C ASP A 131 -6.41 5.64 -11.77
N THR A 132 -6.84 4.40 -12.04
CA THR A 132 -8.23 3.97 -11.78
C THR A 132 -8.46 3.64 -10.31
N PRO A 133 -9.70 3.80 -9.81
CA PRO A 133 -10.01 3.49 -8.42
C PRO A 133 -10.04 1.97 -8.17
N SER A 134 -9.73 1.58 -6.94
CA SER A 134 -9.83 0.17 -6.53
C SER A 134 -11.29 -0.30 -6.42
N ARG A 135 -11.46 -1.62 -6.30
CA ARG A 135 -12.77 -2.25 -6.21
C ARG A 135 -13.58 -1.65 -5.06
N PRO A 136 -14.89 -1.35 -5.24
CA PRO A 136 -15.70 -0.75 -4.18
C PRO A 136 -15.73 -1.54 -2.87
N THR A 137 -15.59 -2.87 -2.93
CA THR A 137 -15.49 -3.73 -1.75
C THR A 137 -14.21 -3.48 -0.95
N TYR A 138 -13.07 -3.26 -1.62
CA TYR A 138 -11.78 -2.98 -1.00
C TYR A 138 -11.76 -1.56 -0.43
N LEU A 139 -12.30 -0.58 -1.17
CA LEU A 139 -12.44 0.79 -0.67
C LEU A 139 -13.32 0.85 0.58
N ARG A 140 -14.45 0.12 0.60
CA ARG A 140 -15.28 0.02 1.82
C ARG A 140 -14.53 -0.59 2.99
N ALA A 141 -13.75 -1.65 2.77
CA ALA A 141 -12.94 -2.26 3.81
C ALA A 141 -11.86 -1.31 4.34
N GLN A 142 -11.20 -0.54 3.46
CA GLN A 142 -10.18 0.43 3.82
C GLN A 142 -10.77 1.57 4.63
N GLN A 143 -11.87 2.16 4.17
CA GLN A 143 -12.56 3.24 4.88
C GLN A 143 -13.08 2.77 6.26
N ASP A 144 -13.49 1.51 6.38
CA ASP A 144 -13.85 0.92 7.67
C ASP A 144 -12.63 0.78 8.60
N ALA A 145 -11.50 0.30 8.10
CA ALA A 145 -10.26 0.18 8.86
C ALA A 145 -9.72 1.55 9.30
N ILE A 146 -9.75 2.55 8.42
CA ILE A 146 -9.37 3.95 8.69
C ILE A 146 -10.28 4.55 9.77
N ARG A 147 -11.60 4.46 9.60
CA ARG A 147 -12.57 5.00 10.57
C ARG A 147 -12.35 4.44 11.98
N HIS A 148 -12.02 3.16 12.07
CA HIS A 148 -11.78 2.47 13.33
C HIS A 148 -10.31 2.43 13.74
N ARG A 149 -9.42 3.17 13.05
CA ARG A 149 -7.99 3.29 13.38
C ARG A 149 -7.31 1.93 13.56
N ARG A 150 -7.58 0.96 12.68
CA ARG A 150 -7.06 -0.40 12.78
C ARG A 150 -5.70 -0.54 12.10
N GLY A 151 -4.84 -1.39 12.67
CA GLY A 151 -3.56 -1.75 12.08
C GLY A 151 -2.75 -0.50 11.73
N MET A 152 -2.26 -0.41 10.48
CA MET A 152 -1.43 0.69 9.97
C MET A 152 -2.07 2.09 10.09
N TRP A 153 -3.40 2.19 10.26
CA TRP A 153 -4.13 3.46 10.35
C TRP A 153 -4.21 4.04 11.77
N ALA A 154 -3.66 3.35 12.77
CA ALA A 154 -3.89 3.69 14.17
C ALA A 154 -3.29 5.05 14.61
N HIS A 155 -2.16 5.45 14.03
CA HIS A 155 -1.42 6.67 14.40
C HIS A 155 -1.47 7.75 13.31
N GLY A 156 -2.52 7.73 12.47
CA GLY A 156 -2.71 8.70 11.39
C GLY A 156 -2.89 8.04 10.02
N VAL A 157 -3.37 8.85 9.08
CA VAL A 157 -3.66 8.44 7.71
C VAL A 157 -3.02 9.45 6.76
N PRO A 158 -1.93 9.08 6.04
CA PRO A 158 -1.39 9.94 4.99
C PRO A 158 -2.38 10.00 3.81
N ASP A 159 -2.30 11.02 2.97
CA ASP A 159 -3.04 11.05 1.70
C ASP A 159 -2.54 9.93 0.78
N TYR A 160 -1.25 9.59 0.88
CA TYR A 160 -0.62 8.51 0.12
C TYR A 160 0.24 7.60 0.99
N VAL A 161 0.16 6.30 0.74
CA VAL A 161 1.16 5.34 1.22
C VAL A 161 2.29 5.29 0.20
N MET A 162 3.53 5.58 0.62
CA MET A 162 4.71 5.37 -0.21
C MET A 162 5.04 3.87 -0.22
N THR A 163 4.86 3.21 -1.36
CA THR A 163 4.99 1.75 -1.47
C THR A 163 6.33 1.32 -2.06
N SER A 164 6.98 2.18 -2.83
CA SER A 164 8.35 1.95 -3.27
C SER A 164 9.10 3.25 -3.46
N VAL A 165 10.41 3.18 -3.22
CA VAL A 165 11.38 4.24 -3.50
C VAL A 165 12.33 3.73 -4.56
N HIS A 166 12.60 4.55 -5.58
CA HIS A 166 13.50 4.19 -6.69
C HIS A 166 14.55 5.29 -6.89
N SER A 167 15.76 5.03 -6.44
CA SER A 167 16.87 5.99 -6.56
C SER A 167 17.38 6.13 -8.00
N ALA A 168 17.92 7.29 -8.37
CA ALA A 168 18.42 7.52 -9.72
C ALA A 168 19.63 6.65 -10.11
N ASP A 169 20.43 6.23 -9.13
CA ASP A 169 21.57 5.33 -9.35
C ASP A 169 21.17 3.86 -9.53
N GLU A 170 19.89 3.49 -9.31
CA GLU A 170 19.39 2.13 -9.61
C GLU A 170 19.41 1.82 -11.12
N ASP A 171 19.22 2.83 -11.96
CA ASP A 171 19.25 2.69 -13.42
C ASP A 171 19.64 4.04 -14.08
N PRO A 172 20.94 4.37 -14.13
CA PRO A 172 21.42 5.66 -14.65
C PRO A 172 21.09 5.91 -16.13
N SER A 173 20.55 4.91 -16.84
CA SER A 173 20.16 5.05 -18.25
C SER A 173 18.81 5.75 -18.43
N ARG A 174 18.01 5.86 -17.35
CA ARG A 174 16.70 6.52 -17.40
C ARG A 174 16.85 8.03 -17.24
N GLU A 175 16.02 8.77 -17.97
CA GLU A 175 15.95 10.22 -17.81
C GLU A 175 15.43 10.61 -16.43
N TRP A 176 14.41 9.91 -15.94
CA TRP A 176 13.77 10.15 -14.65
C TRP A 176 13.44 8.83 -13.94
N HIS A 177 13.34 8.93 -12.61
CA HIS A 177 12.95 7.87 -11.70
C HIS A 177 11.69 8.28 -10.95
N TYR A 178 11.08 7.38 -10.19
CA TYR A 178 9.87 7.72 -9.46
C TYR A 178 9.72 6.93 -8.17
N ASN A 179 9.20 7.58 -7.14
CA ASN A 179 8.68 6.88 -5.97
C ASN A 179 7.19 6.60 -6.18
N ARG A 180 6.71 5.43 -5.72
CA ARG A 180 5.32 5.03 -5.92
C ARG A 180 4.48 5.44 -4.73
N LEU A 181 3.47 6.25 -4.99
CA LEU A 181 2.49 6.71 -4.02
C LEU A 181 1.15 6.04 -4.30
N VAL A 182 0.46 5.54 -3.27
CA VAL A 182 -0.88 4.93 -3.41
C VAL A 182 -1.88 5.70 -2.56
N SER A 183 -2.90 6.25 -3.21
CA SER A 183 -3.94 7.07 -2.56
C SER A 183 -4.68 6.30 -1.47
N THR A 184 -4.83 6.88 -0.28
CA THR A 184 -5.65 6.28 0.78
C THR A 184 -7.16 6.52 0.59
N ARG A 185 -7.54 7.31 -0.42
CA ARG A 185 -8.95 7.63 -0.72
C ARG A 185 -9.59 6.58 -1.63
N ASP A 186 -8.97 6.33 -2.78
CA ASP A 186 -9.47 5.48 -3.85
C ASP A 186 -8.43 4.48 -4.39
N ALA A 187 -7.23 4.46 -3.81
CA ALA A 187 -6.19 3.46 -4.06
C ALA A 187 -5.58 3.44 -5.47
N HIS A 188 -5.77 4.52 -6.25
CA HIS A 188 -4.97 4.73 -7.46
C HIS A 188 -3.50 4.95 -7.11
N THR A 189 -2.62 4.72 -8.09
CA THR A 189 -1.18 4.96 -7.96
C THR A 189 -0.76 6.25 -8.65
N GLU A 190 0.04 7.05 -7.97
CA GLU A 190 0.77 8.17 -8.54
C GLU A 190 2.28 7.90 -8.57
N SER A 191 2.93 8.44 -9.60
CA SER A 191 4.39 8.39 -9.75
C SER A 191 4.99 9.74 -9.36
N MET A 192 5.63 9.82 -8.19
CA MET A 192 6.38 11.00 -7.78
C MET A 192 7.73 11.00 -8.52
N ARG A 193 7.78 11.65 -9.69
CA ARG A 193 8.98 11.66 -10.54
C ARG A 193 10.10 12.54 -9.97
N HIS A 194 11.34 12.08 -10.08
CA HIS A 194 12.53 12.82 -9.65
C HIS A 194 13.80 12.38 -10.41
N HIS A 195 14.87 13.14 -10.21
CA HIS A 195 16.25 12.82 -10.67
C HIS A 195 17.21 12.59 -9.50
N GLN A 196 16.69 12.48 -8.28
CA GLN A 196 17.48 12.35 -7.06
C GLN A 196 18.07 10.95 -6.87
N SER A 197 19.31 10.90 -6.38
CA SER A 197 19.91 9.70 -5.79
C SER A 197 19.77 9.75 -4.26
N TYR A 198 19.50 8.61 -3.65
CA TYR A 198 19.29 8.44 -2.22
C TYR A 198 20.42 7.61 -1.62
N SER A 199 20.95 8.02 -0.46
CA SER A 199 21.91 7.19 0.27
C SER A 199 21.23 5.96 0.88
N GLU A 200 21.98 4.87 1.09
CA GLU A 200 21.49 3.72 1.87
C GLU A 200 21.05 4.21 3.26
N CYS A 201 19.90 3.72 3.72
CA CYS A 201 19.28 4.05 5.00
C CYS A 201 18.75 5.49 5.14
N SER A 202 18.62 6.26 4.05
CA SER A 202 17.96 7.57 4.08
C SER A 202 16.43 7.46 4.05
N TRP A 203 15.74 8.34 4.77
CA TRP A 203 14.29 8.47 4.69
C TRP A 203 13.89 9.34 3.49
N VAL A 204 12.96 8.84 2.68
CA VAL A 204 12.41 9.56 1.54
C VAL A 204 10.97 9.96 1.85
N CYS A 205 10.79 11.27 2.00
CA CYS A 205 9.57 12.04 2.22
C CYS A 205 8.62 12.15 1.01
N ASN A 206 7.30 11.96 1.18
CA ASN A 206 6.32 12.65 0.34
C ASN A 206 5.82 13.90 1.05
N ASP A 207 5.90 15.06 0.40
CA ASP A 207 5.27 16.29 0.87
C ASP A 207 3.84 16.37 0.33
N GLU A 208 2.85 16.25 1.20
CA GLU A 208 1.45 16.19 0.83
C GLU A 208 0.81 17.57 0.84
N VAL A 209 0.22 17.96 -0.30
CA VAL A 209 -0.67 19.12 -0.37
C VAL A 209 -2.02 18.73 0.22
N ARG A 210 -2.24 19.04 1.50
CA ARG A 210 -3.50 18.79 2.19
C ARG A 210 -4.55 19.83 1.82
N VAL A 211 -5.79 19.37 1.76
CA VAL A 211 -6.97 20.15 1.41
C VAL A 211 -7.93 20.27 2.60
N ASP A 212 -8.70 21.35 2.66
CA ASP A 212 -9.82 21.46 3.60
C ASP A 212 -10.94 20.47 3.24
N MET A 213 -10.96 19.33 3.92
CA MET A 213 -11.93 18.27 3.65
C MET A 213 -13.39 18.69 3.83
N THR A 214 -13.70 19.71 4.64
CA THR A 214 -15.06 20.22 4.77
C THR A 214 -15.49 20.93 3.49
N ALA A 215 -14.60 21.77 2.93
CA ALA A 215 -14.83 22.44 1.65
C ALA A 215 -14.93 21.44 0.50
N ILE A 216 -14.05 20.43 0.47
CA ILE A 216 -14.05 19.36 -0.54
C ILE A 216 -15.37 18.57 -0.51
N GLN A 217 -15.85 18.18 0.68
CA GLN A 217 -17.14 17.49 0.82
C GLN A 217 -18.31 18.35 0.35
N GLY A 218 -18.28 19.64 0.65
CA GLY A 218 -19.29 20.59 0.17
C GLY A 218 -19.31 20.69 -1.36
N ALA A 219 -18.15 20.82 -1.99
CA ALA A 219 -18.05 20.89 -3.45
C ALA A 219 -18.43 19.56 -4.13
N ALA A 220 -18.03 18.42 -3.58
CA ALA A 220 -18.44 17.10 -4.07
C ALA A 220 -19.98 16.94 -4.02
N ARG A 221 -20.62 17.42 -2.95
CA ARG A 221 -22.09 17.45 -2.87
C ARG A 221 -22.71 18.32 -3.96
N ARG A 222 -22.16 19.52 -4.20
CA ARG A 222 -22.64 20.43 -5.24
C ARG A 222 -22.49 19.85 -6.66
N LEU A 223 -21.47 19.04 -6.93
CA LEU A 223 -21.37 18.28 -8.19
C LEU A 223 -22.54 17.31 -8.36
N ARG A 224 -22.97 16.64 -7.28
CA ARG A 224 -24.10 15.72 -7.28
C ARG A 224 -25.46 16.42 -7.38
N GLU A 225 -25.56 17.64 -6.87
CA GLU A 225 -26.78 18.44 -6.86
C GLU A 225 -27.00 19.24 -8.15
N ASP A 226 -25.95 19.49 -8.96
CA ASP A 226 -26.07 20.24 -10.21
C ASP A 226 -26.83 19.39 -11.26
N PRO A 227 -28.03 19.81 -11.72
CA PRO A 227 -28.86 19.02 -12.63
C PRO A 227 -28.20 18.71 -13.98
N ARG A 228 -27.20 19.51 -14.39
CA ARG A 228 -26.46 19.31 -15.64
C ARG A 228 -25.32 18.30 -15.48
N ILE A 229 -24.77 18.17 -14.28
CA ILE A 229 -23.59 17.32 -14.00
C ILE A 229 -24.03 15.97 -13.44
N ALA A 230 -25.04 15.96 -12.56
CA ALA A 230 -25.48 14.79 -11.83
C ALA A 230 -25.79 13.56 -12.70
N PRO A 231 -26.47 13.67 -13.87
CA PRO A 231 -26.72 12.52 -14.74
C PRO A 231 -25.44 11.85 -15.24
N HIS A 232 -24.39 12.64 -15.50
CA HIS A 232 -23.08 12.15 -15.96
C HIS A 232 -22.23 11.56 -14.84
N LEU A 233 -22.61 11.77 -13.57
CA LEU A 233 -21.89 11.26 -12.41
C LEU A 233 -22.55 10.04 -11.77
N ALA A 234 -23.67 9.55 -12.30
CA ALA A 234 -24.52 8.55 -11.65
C ALA A 234 -23.78 7.26 -11.26
N GLU A 235 -22.80 6.83 -12.06
CA GLU A 235 -22.02 5.61 -11.83
C GLU A 235 -20.87 5.79 -10.82
N PHE A 236 -20.51 7.04 -10.52
CA PHE A 236 -19.42 7.32 -9.58
C PHE A 236 -19.92 7.35 -8.14
N PHE A 237 -19.27 6.61 -7.26
CA PHE A 237 -19.49 6.69 -5.81
C PHE A 237 -19.03 8.04 -5.25
N ASN A 238 -19.52 8.39 -4.05
CA ASN A 238 -19.16 9.65 -3.39
C ASN A 238 -17.65 9.79 -3.12
N LEU A 239 -16.93 8.68 -2.92
CA LEU A 239 -15.47 8.71 -2.77
C LEU A 239 -14.78 9.22 -4.05
N HIS A 240 -15.27 8.85 -5.24
CA HIS A 240 -14.72 9.37 -6.49
C HIS A 240 -14.95 10.87 -6.64
N LEU A 241 -16.13 11.37 -6.25
CA LEU A 241 -16.40 12.81 -6.28
C LEU A 241 -15.51 13.58 -5.30
N LEU A 242 -15.21 13.01 -4.13
CA LEU A 242 -14.22 13.60 -3.22
C LEU A 242 -12.83 13.63 -3.86
N GLU A 243 -12.44 12.57 -4.58
CA GLU A 243 -11.16 12.54 -5.29
C GLU A 243 -11.11 13.57 -6.42
N PHE A 244 -12.16 13.71 -7.23
CA PHE A 244 -12.23 14.72 -8.30
C PHE A 244 -11.95 16.12 -7.76
N VAL A 245 -12.63 16.47 -6.68
CA VAL A 245 -12.53 17.80 -6.07
C VAL A 245 -11.19 17.96 -5.36
N SER A 246 -10.75 16.95 -4.60
CA SER A 246 -9.48 16.97 -3.85
C SER A 246 -8.28 17.10 -4.78
N ARG A 247 -8.17 16.23 -5.79
CA ARG A 247 -7.08 16.26 -6.78
C ARG A 247 -7.07 17.57 -7.54
N TYR A 248 -8.22 18.04 -8.00
CA TYR A 248 -8.31 19.32 -8.69
C TYR A 248 -7.84 20.48 -7.78
N ARG A 249 -8.16 20.45 -6.48
CA ARG A 249 -7.68 21.47 -5.55
C ARG A 249 -6.16 21.39 -5.32
N ARG A 250 -5.59 20.19 -5.29
CA ARG A 250 -4.15 19.96 -5.05
C ARG A 250 -3.29 20.31 -6.25
N VAL A 251 -3.66 19.83 -7.43
CA VAL A 251 -2.81 19.85 -8.63
C VAL A 251 -3.50 20.39 -9.88
N GLN A 252 -4.76 20.83 -9.79
CA GLN A 252 -5.55 21.36 -10.92
C GLN A 252 -5.76 20.36 -12.07
N GLU A 253 -5.74 19.07 -11.73
CA GLU A 253 -6.01 17.97 -12.66
C GLU A 253 -7.22 17.16 -12.20
N LEU A 254 -7.90 16.54 -13.17
CA LEU A 254 -8.95 15.54 -12.93
C LEU A 254 -8.44 14.15 -13.29
N PRO A 255 -8.84 13.11 -12.54
CA PRO A 255 -8.42 11.75 -12.85
C PRO A 255 -8.70 11.34 -14.30
N GLU A 256 -7.82 10.53 -14.86
CA GLU A 256 -7.85 10.11 -16.27
C GLU A 256 -9.10 9.29 -16.59
N TYR A 257 -9.62 8.56 -15.60
CA TYR A 257 -10.85 7.77 -15.73
C TYR A 257 -12.13 8.61 -15.79
N LEU A 258 -12.07 9.91 -15.45
CA LEU A 258 -13.17 10.84 -15.68
C LEU A 258 -13.07 11.36 -17.11
N THR A 259 -13.93 10.82 -17.98
CA THR A 259 -13.90 11.02 -19.43
C THR A 259 -15.20 11.62 -19.98
N GLY A 260 -15.21 11.98 -21.26
CA GLY A 260 -16.39 12.45 -21.98
C GLY A 260 -16.98 13.76 -21.43
N PRO A 261 -18.29 14.00 -21.62
CA PRO A 261 -18.95 15.23 -21.16
C PRO A 261 -18.83 15.47 -19.66
N ALA A 262 -18.73 14.40 -18.87
CA ALA A 262 -18.56 14.49 -17.42
C ALA A 262 -17.29 15.28 -17.05
N ARG A 263 -16.18 15.03 -17.75
CA ARG A 263 -14.89 15.69 -17.50
C ARG A 263 -14.97 17.20 -17.66
N GLU A 264 -15.47 17.66 -18.80
CA GLU A 264 -15.57 19.08 -19.12
C GLU A 264 -16.51 19.81 -18.14
N LEU A 265 -17.67 19.22 -17.85
CA LEU A 265 -18.65 19.79 -16.94
C LEU A 265 -18.14 19.89 -15.50
N VAL A 266 -17.47 18.83 -15.01
CA VAL A 266 -16.84 18.84 -13.69
C VAL A 266 -15.72 19.87 -13.65
N GLN A 267 -14.84 19.90 -14.66
CA GLN A 267 -13.74 20.86 -14.71
C GLN A 267 -14.24 22.30 -14.64
N GLN A 268 -15.18 22.69 -15.51
CA GLN A 268 -15.76 24.03 -15.51
C GLN A 268 -16.40 24.39 -14.17
N ARG A 269 -17.03 23.41 -13.51
CA ARG A 269 -17.62 23.62 -12.19
C ARG A 269 -16.53 23.85 -11.14
N LEU A 270 -15.47 23.05 -11.12
CA LEU A 270 -14.39 23.16 -10.14
C LEU A 270 -13.53 24.42 -10.35
N GLU A 271 -13.30 24.84 -11.60
CA GLU A 271 -12.67 26.13 -11.93
C GLU A 271 -13.43 27.29 -11.28
N ARG A 272 -14.76 27.28 -11.41
CA ARG A 272 -15.62 28.29 -10.78
C ARG A 272 -15.58 28.20 -9.26
N GLU A 273 -15.67 27.01 -8.68
CA GLU A 273 -15.56 26.81 -7.24
C GLU A 273 -14.21 27.29 -6.70
N MET A 274 -13.13 27.14 -7.48
CA MET A 274 -11.79 27.64 -7.13
C MET A 274 -11.72 29.18 -7.21
N GLN A 275 -12.25 29.79 -8.27
CA GLN A 275 -12.33 31.26 -8.43
C GLN A 275 -13.15 31.92 -7.32
N GLU A 276 -14.21 31.25 -6.86
CA GLU A 276 -15.07 31.70 -5.76
C GLU A 276 -14.52 31.31 -4.37
N ASN A 277 -13.30 30.77 -4.29
CA ASN A 277 -12.63 30.33 -3.07
C ASN A 277 -13.45 29.32 -2.22
N ARG A 278 -14.27 28.50 -2.88
CA ARG A 278 -15.15 27.50 -2.23
C ARG A 278 -14.49 26.13 -2.05
N LEU A 279 -13.26 25.95 -2.52
CA LEU A 279 -12.46 24.74 -2.34
C LEU A 279 -11.53 24.79 -1.12
N GLY A 280 -11.58 25.88 -0.34
CA GLY A 280 -10.82 26.04 0.91
C GLY A 280 -9.31 26.19 0.71
N PRO A 281 -8.56 26.48 1.79
CA PRO A 281 -7.11 26.59 1.74
C PRO A 281 -6.44 25.23 1.53
N THR A 282 -5.18 25.28 1.10
CA THR A 282 -4.26 24.14 1.09
C THR A 282 -3.07 24.44 1.99
N HIS A 283 -2.45 23.39 2.53
CA HIS A 283 -1.16 23.48 3.21
C HIS A 283 -0.32 22.27 2.87
N VAL A 284 0.99 22.38 3.04
CA VAL A 284 1.92 21.26 2.84
C VAL A 284 2.28 20.69 4.20
N GLU A 285 2.25 19.37 4.31
CA GLU A 285 2.81 18.65 5.45
C GLU A 285 3.52 17.38 5.00
N GLN A 286 4.41 16.85 5.84
CA GLN A 286 5.06 15.59 5.56
C GLN A 286 4.05 14.43 5.67
N GLY A 287 3.92 13.67 4.59
CA GLY A 287 3.08 12.48 4.50
C GLY A 287 3.82 11.21 4.88
N ALA A 288 3.60 10.14 4.10
CA ALA A 288 4.33 8.89 4.29
C ALA A 288 5.79 8.98 3.85
N CYS A 289 6.66 8.40 4.66
CA CYS A 289 8.07 8.19 4.41
C CYS A 289 8.38 6.71 4.20
N MET A 290 9.35 6.43 3.34
CA MET A 290 9.94 5.10 3.21
C MET A 290 11.46 5.18 3.20
N ILE A 291 12.13 4.21 3.85
CA ILE A 291 13.59 4.15 3.86
C ILE A 291 14.11 3.62 2.53
N HIS A 292 15.11 4.29 1.98
CA HIS A 292 15.84 3.81 0.81
C HIS A 292 16.90 2.79 1.21
N VAL A 293 16.81 1.58 0.65
CA VAL A 293 17.84 0.54 0.75
C VAL A 293 17.95 -0.16 -0.61
N PRO A 294 19.17 -0.28 -1.19
CA PRO A 294 19.40 -1.04 -2.41
C PRO A 294 18.87 -2.48 -2.33
N PHE A 295 18.34 -3.02 -3.41
CA PHE A 295 17.62 -4.31 -3.39
C PHE A 295 18.46 -5.46 -2.81
N GLU A 296 19.72 -5.55 -3.20
CA GLU A 296 20.71 -6.55 -2.75
C GLU A 296 21.05 -6.44 -1.25
N ARG A 297 20.69 -5.31 -0.62
CA ARG A 297 20.88 -5.01 0.80
C ARG A 297 19.60 -5.13 1.62
N ARG A 298 18.45 -5.49 1.03
CA ARG A 298 17.18 -5.66 1.76
C ARG A 298 17.08 -7.00 2.50
N TYR A 299 17.73 -8.04 1.98
CA TYR A 299 17.56 -9.43 2.44
C TYR A 299 18.91 -10.11 2.73
N GLY A 300 18.85 -11.27 3.40
CA GLY A 300 20.03 -12.12 3.63
C GLY A 300 20.97 -11.62 4.73
N ARG A 301 22.18 -12.20 4.77
CA ARG A 301 23.19 -11.95 5.82
C ARG A 301 23.84 -10.57 5.72
N ASN A 302 23.88 -10.00 4.51
CA ASN A 302 24.49 -8.70 4.23
C ASN A 302 23.45 -7.58 4.15
N ARG A 303 22.32 -7.72 4.85
CA ARG A 303 21.27 -6.69 4.87
C ARG A 303 21.74 -5.40 5.55
N ALA A 304 21.18 -4.27 5.11
CA ALA A 304 21.50 -2.95 5.64
C ALA A 304 21.20 -2.83 7.14
N ALA A 305 22.04 -2.08 7.86
CA ALA A 305 21.98 -1.97 9.31
C ALA A 305 20.68 -1.34 9.81
N CYS A 306 20.16 -0.32 9.11
CA CYS A 306 18.89 0.34 9.43
C CYS A 306 17.66 -0.57 9.35
N LEU A 307 17.77 -1.72 8.67
CA LEU A 307 16.70 -2.71 8.67
C LEU A 307 16.74 -3.58 9.93
N ASN A 308 17.87 -3.64 10.64
CA ASN A 308 18.08 -4.50 11.81
C ASN A 308 17.47 -3.95 13.10
N GLY A 309 17.11 -4.87 14.00
CA GLY A 309 16.72 -4.55 15.38
C GLY A 309 15.34 -3.92 15.52
N HIS A 310 15.10 -3.40 16.72
CA HIS A 310 13.90 -2.63 17.06
C HIS A 310 14.06 -1.13 16.77
N GLY A 311 15.21 -0.72 16.20
CA GLY A 311 15.57 0.64 15.81
C GLY A 311 16.16 1.48 16.96
N ASP A 312 17.45 1.83 16.89
CA ASP A 312 17.93 3.09 17.46
C ASP A 312 17.50 4.18 16.47
N TRP A 313 16.28 4.70 16.64
CA TRP A 313 15.62 5.54 15.64
C TRP A 313 15.66 7.03 16.02
N HIS A 314 15.92 7.87 15.03
CA HIS A 314 15.81 9.32 15.10
C HIS A 314 14.82 9.77 14.02
N ARG A 315 13.95 10.75 14.31
CA ARG A 315 12.96 11.22 13.33
C ARG A 315 13.65 11.79 12.10
N PRO A 316 13.05 11.66 10.90
CA PRO A 316 13.43 12.50 9.76
C PRO A 316 13.39 13.98 10.20
N GLY A 317 14.55 14.65 10.19
CA GLY A 317 14.69 16.04 10.65
C GLY A 317 15.28 16.23 12.06
N ASP A 318 15.46 15.16 12.84
CA ASP A 318 16.26 15.23 14.07
C ASP A 318 17.73 15.43 13.68
N ALA A 319 18.29 16.59 14.06
CA ALA A 319 19.69 16.91 13.85
C ALA A 319 20.56 16.06 14.80
N GLY A 320 20.82 14.82 14.40
CA GLY A 320 21.72 13.92 15.11
C GLY A 320 21.48 12.48 14.70
N GLY A 321 22.51 11.78 14.22
CA GLY A 321 22.41 10.35 13.95
C GLY A 321 23.27 9.89 12.78
N HIS A 322 24.59 10.02 12.96
CA HIS A 322 25.73 9.43 12.25
C HIS A 322 25.66 9.07 10.76
#